data_AF-Q6L4A6-F1
#
_entry.id   AF-Q6L4A6-F1
#
_cell.length_a   1.000
_cell.length_b   1.000
_cell.length_c   1.000
_cell.angle_alpha   90.00
_cell.angle_beta   90.00
_cell.angle_gamma   90.00
#
_symmetry.space_group_name_H-M   'P 1'
#
loop_
_entity.id
_entity.type
_entity.pdbx_description
1 polymer ?
#
loop_
_entity_poly.entity_id
_entity_poly.type
_entity_poly.pdbx_seq_one_letter_code
_entity_poly.pdbx_strand_id
1 'polypeptide(L)'
;MFILFDEYLGCKFSDVLDETDVEVRLAAQVIPKKESFKYLGAVIQGSGDIDDDVTHRVGAAWMKWRLASGVLCDKKIPLKLKGKFYRVVVRPALLYGAECWPVKNAHVHKMHVAEMRMLRWMCGHTRSDKIRNEVIREKVGVASVVDKLREARLRWFGHVKRRSADAPVRRCEVMVVEASLPPRGSGKVCVLFTLPRPHLVGFHWVVVVVYFV
;
A
#
# COMPACT_ATOMS: atom_id res chain seq x y z
N MET A 1 14.91 -14.80 3.66
CA MET A 1 15.58 -14.73 2.35
C MET A 1 14.88 -13.65 1.55
N PHE A 2 15.44 -12.44 1.52
CA PHE A 2 14.94 -11.35 0.68
C PHE A 2 15.67 -11.48 -0.64
N ILE A 3 14.94 -11.75 -1.72
CA ILE A 3 15.49 -11.81 -3.07
C ILE A 3 15.83 -10.37 -3.46
N LEU A 4 17.14 -10.07 -3.55
CA LEU A 4 17.66 -8.88 -4.21
C LEU A 4 17.34 -8.97 -5.70
N PHE A 5 16.64 -7.98 -6.24
CA PHE A 5 16.70 -7.67 -7.67
C PHE A 5 17.65 -6.49 -7.81
N ASP A 6 18.78 -6.72 -8.46
CA ASP A 6 19.91 -5.77 -8.62
C ASP A 6 19.91 -5.04 -9.97
N GLU A 7 18.80 -5.02 -10.71
CA GLU A 7 18.70 -4.26 -11.96
C GLU A 7 17.59 -3.21 -11.86
N TYR A 8 17.98 -2.00 -11.45
CA TYR A 8 17.14 -0.81 -11.59
C TYR A 8 17.44 -0.16 -12.95
N LEU A 9 16.48 -0.17 -13.87
CA LEU A 9 16.51 0.65 -15.07
C LEU A 9 16.54 2.13 -14.66
N GLY A 10 17.69 2.79 -14.83
CA GLY A 10 17.85 4.21 -14.59
C GLY A 10 17.33 5.01 -15.79
N CYS A 11 16.05 5.40 -15.76
CA CYS A 11 15.54 6.42 -16.69
C CYS A 11 15.98 7.81 -16.21
N LYS A 12 16.63 8.58 -17.08
CA LYS A 12 16.94 9.99 -16.87
C LYS A 12 15.67 10.80 -17.14
N PHE A 13 15.15 11.48 -16.13
CA PHE A 13 13.90 12.29 -16.19
C PHE A 13 14.14 13.76 -16.59
N SER A 14 15.28 14.09 -17.20
CA SER A 14 15.68 15.49 -17.40
C SER A 14 15.03 16.21 -18.57
N ASP A 15 14.19 15.55 -19.36
CA ASP A 15 13.62 16.16 -20.55
C ASP A 15 12.12 16.38 -20.37
N VAL A 16 11.74 17.65 -20.42
CA VAL A 16 10.37 18.17 -20.41
C VAL A 16 9.56 17.40 -21.46
N LEU A 17 8.68 16.50 -21.02
CA LEU A 17 7.69 15.88 -21.90
C LEU A 17 6.46 16.78 -21.92
N ASP A 18 6.37 17.61 -22.96
CA ASP A 18 5.08 18.06 -23.48
C ASP A 18 4.19 16.82 -23.72
N GLU A 19 2.89 16.99 -23.48
CA GLU A 19 1.80 16.00 -23.62
C GLU A 19 1.63 15.50 -25.08
N THR A 20 2.70 14.99 -25.68
CA THR A 20 2.67 14.27 -26.94
C THR A 20 2.55 12.78 -26.64
N ASP A 21 1.67 12.11 -27.36
CA ASP A 21 1.33 10.70 -27.23
C ASP A 21 2.56 9.84 -27.56
N VAL A 22 3.48 9.65 -26.60
CA VAL A 22 4.72 8.90 -26.83
C VAL A 22 4.36 7.44 -27.09
N GLU A 23 4.54 6.98 -28.32
CA GLU A 23 4.36 5.58 -28.71
C GLU A 23 5.53 4.74 -28.17
N VAL A 24 5.24 3.83 -27.24
CA VAL A 24 6.24 2.87 -26.74
C VAL A 24 6.30 1.69 -27.70
N ARG A 25 7.45 1.46 -28.32
CA ARG A 25 7.69 0.36 -29.26
C ARG A 25 8.67 -0.66 -28.68
N LEU A 26 8.32 -1.93 -28.74
CA LEU A 26 9.27 -3.04 -28.54
C LEU A 26 9.66 -3.57 -29.91
N ALA A 27 10.92 -3.33 -30.29
CA ALA A 27 11.39 -3.54 -31.66
C ALA A 27 10.49 -2.83 -32.69
N ALA A 28 9.70 -3.57 -33.46
CA ALA A 28 8.79 -3.05 -34.48
C ALA A 28 7.31 -2.99 -34.03
N GLN A 29 6.97 -3.49 -32.83
CA GLN A 29 5.58 -3.57 -32.37
C GLN A 29 5.25 -2.43 -31.39
N VAL A 30 4.18 -1.70 -31.67
CA VAL A 30 3.61 -0.70 -30.75
C VAL A 30 2.92 -1.42 -29.59
N ILE A 31 3.32 -1.11 -28.36
CA ILE A 31 2.67 -1.66 -27.17
C ILE A 31 1.36 -0.89 -26.94
N PRO A 32 0.21 -1.58 -26.81
CA PRO A 32 -1.03 -0.91 -26.48
C PRO A 32 -0.96 -0.33 -25.06
N LYS A 33 -1.22 0.97 -24.93
CA LYS A 33 -1.36 1.63 -23.63
C LYS A 33 -2.58 1.07 -22.91
N LYS A 34 -2.42 0.73 -21.63
CA LYS A 34 -3.52 0.30 -20.76
C LYS A 34 -3.66 1.26 -19.59
N GLU A 35 -4.90 1.60 -19.25
CA GLU A 35 -5.20 2.45 -18.09
C GLU A 35 -4.88 1.78 -16.75
N SER A 36 -4.96 0.45 -16.71
CA SER A 36 -4.55 -0.35 -15.54
C SER A 36 -3.73 -1.56 -15.95
N PHE A 37 -2.69 -1.84 -15.16
CA PHE A 37 -1.80 -2.97 -15.36
C PHE A 37 -1.43 -3.63 -14.03
N LYS A 38 -1.33 -4.96 -14.01
CA LYS A 38 -0.90 -5.70 -12.82
C LYS A 38 0.56 -6.09 -12.93
N TYR A 39 1.39 -5.56 -12.04
CA TYR A 39 2.82 -5.83 -11.98
C TYR A 39 3.23 -6.32 -10.60
N LEU A 40 3.90 -7.49 -10.52
CA LEU A 40 4.35 -8.11 -9.26
C LEU A 40 3.28 -8.15 -8.16
N GLY A 41 2.03 -8.32 -8.59
CA GLY A 41 0.87 -8.35 -7.73
C GLY A 41 0.28 -7.00 -7.35
N ALA A 42 0.91 -5.87 -7.67
CA ALA A 42 0.36 -4.52 -7.49
C ALA A 42 -0.40 -4.08 -8.75
N VAL A 43 -1.48 -3.32 -8.57
CA VAL A 43 -2.22 -2.70 -9.68
C VAL A 43 -1.74 -1.27 -9.85
N ILE A 44 -1.17 -0.98 -11.02
CA ILE A 44 -0.70 0.34 -11.42
C ILE A 44 -1.77 0.95 -12.33
N GLN A 45 -2.24 2.14 -11.98
CA GLN A 45 -3.20 2.90 -12.77
C GLN A 45 -2.54 4.12 -13.40
N GLY A 46 -2.92 4.45 -14.64
CA GLY A 46 -2.47 5.65 -15.34
C GLY A 46 -2.91 6.94 -14.64
N SER A 47 -4.02 6.92 -13.90
CA SER A 47 -4.50 8.04 -13.07
C SER A 47 -3.61 8.33 -11.85
N GLY A 48 -2.80 7.35 -11.44
CA GLY A 48 -2.05 7.42 -10.19
C GLY A 48 -2.82 7.09 -8.93
N ASP A 49 -4.09 6.73 -9.03
CA ASP A 49 -4.87 6.33 -7.87
C ASP A 49 -4.54 4.90 -7.43
N ILE A 50 -4.75 4.63 -6.14
CA ILE A 50 -4.50 3.33 -5.52
C ILE A 50 -5.79 2.57 -5.22
N ASP A 51 -6.93 3.06 -5.68
CA ASP A 51 -8.22 2.47 -5.33
C ASP A 51 -8.35 1.02 -5.82
N ASP A 52 -7.87 0.70 -7.02
CA ASP A 52 -7.87 -0.67 -7.51
C ASP A 52 -6.88 -1.55 -6.76
N ASP A 53 -5.68 -1.05 -6.42
CA ASP A 53 -4.71 -1.86 -5.68
C ASP A 53 -5.20 -2.14 -4.27
N VAL A 54 -5.80 -1.15 -3.59
CA VAL A 54 -6.44 -1.33 -2.27
C VAL A 54 -7.59 -2.33 -2.37
N THR A 55 -8.44 -2.22 -3.40
CA THR A 55 -9.54 -3.17 -3.64
C THR A 55 -9.00 -4.58 -3.89
N HIS A 56 -7.95 -4.69 -4.69
CA HIS A 56 -7.26 -5.94 -4.99
C HIS A 56 -6.71 -6.59 -3.71
N ARG A 57 -6.04 -5.83 -2.84
CA ARG A 57 -5.52 -6.33 -1.55
C ARG A 57 -6.61 -6.73 -0.57
N VAL A 58 -7.69 -5.96 -0.49
CA VAL A 58 -8.85 -6.34 0.32
C VAL A 58 -9.43 -7.66 -0.18
N GLY A 59 -9.57 -7.83 -1.50
CA GLY A 59 -10.01 -9.09 -2.12
C GLY A 59 -9.05 -10.25 -1.84
N ALA A 60 -7.74 -10.04 -1.97
CA ALA A 60 -6.72 -11.04 -1.69
C ALA A 60 -6.73 -11.48 -0.21
N ALA A 61 -6.89 -10.53 0.71
CA ALA A 61 -7.03 -10.81 2.13
C ALA A 61 -8.29 -11.64 2.42
N TRP A 62 -9.43 -11.29 1.81
CA TRP A 62 -10.66 -12.07 1.91
C TRP A 62 -10.52 -13.48 1.36
N MET A 63 -9.80 -13.65 0.26
CA MET A 63 -9.52 -14.97 -0.31
C MET A 63 -8.72 -15.82 0.67
N LYS A 64 -7.63 -15.27 1.21
CA LYS A 64 -6.81 -15.96 2.23
C LYS A 64 -7.60 -16.28 3.50
N TRP A 65 -8.47 -15.37 3.95
CA TRP A 65 -9.36 -15.60 5.07
C TRP A 65 -10.36 -16.72 4.78
N ARG A 66 -10.97 -16.75 3.59
CA ARG A 66 -11.94 -17.77 3.19
C ARG A 66 -11.33 -19.15 3.09
N LEU A 67 -10.13 -19.26 2.54
CA LEU A 67 -9.36 -20.52 2.51
C LEU A 67 -9.08 -21.05 3.92
N ALA A 68 -8.90 -20.14 4.89
CA ALA A 68 -8.67 -20.48 6.29
C ALA A 68 -9.95 -20.58 7.13
N SER A 69 -11.13 -20.43 6.52
CA SER A 69 -12.40 -20.37 7.26
C SER A 69 -12.67 -21.62 8.10
N GLY A 70 -12.20 -22.80 7.68
CA GLY A 70 -12.30 -24.03 8.48
C GLY A 70 -11.67 -23.89 9.87
N VAL A 71 -10.52 -23.23 9.98
CA VAL A 71 -9.83 -22.96 11.26
C VAL A 71 -10.42 -21.71 11.94
N LEU A 72 -10.70 -20.68 11.16
CA LEU A 72 -11.12 -19.38 11.69
C LEU A 72 -12.56 -19.36 12.20
N CYS A 73 -13.43 -20.22 11.67
CA CYS A 73 -14.83 -20.34 12.06
C CYS A 73 -15.10 -21.47 13.06
N ASP A 74 -14.13 -22.37 13.30
CA ASP A 74 -14.30 -23.46 14.28
C ASP A 74 -14.41 -22.90 15.71
N LYS A 75 -15.46 -23.27 16.43
CA LYS A 75 -15.71 -22.86 17.82
C LYS A 75 -14.73 -23.49 18.81
N LYS A 76 -14.13 -24.64 18.46
CA LYS A 76 -13.17 -25.37 19.32
C LYS A 76 -11.81 -24.67 19.38
N ILE A 77 -11.52 -23.82 18.41
CA ILE A 77 -10.22 -23.16 18.29
C ILE A 77 -10.22 -21.87 19.11
N PRO A 78 -9.27 -21.67 20.03
CA PRO A 78 -9.23 -20.49 20.87
C PRO A 78 -9.00 -19.22 20.05
N LEU A 79 -9.69 -18.12 20.42
CA LEU A 79 -9.65 -16.85 19.69
C LEU A 79 -8.23 -16.28 19.53
N LYS A 80 -7.37 -16.46 20.53
CA LYS A 80 -5.97 -16.02 20.48
C LYS A 80 -5.17 -16.75 19.39
N LEU A 81 -5.46 -18.03 19.13
CA LEU A 81 -4.83 -18.79 18.05
C LEU A 81 -5.35 -18.32 16.68
N LYS A 82 -6.65 -18.06 16.55
CA LYS A 82 -7.24 -17.43 15.36
C LYS A 82 -6.61 -16.07 15.06
N GLY A 83 -6.32 -15.28 16.10
CA GLY A 83 -5.61 -14.01 15.98
C GLY A 83 -4.18 -14.15 15.45
N LYS A 84 -3.42 -15.15 15.94
CA LYS A 84 -2.10 -15.49 15.39
C LYS A 84 -2.19 -15.88 13.92
N PHE A 85 -3.18 -16.70 13.56
CA PHE A 85 -3.40 -17.10 12.18
C PHE A 85 -3.70 -15.91 11.27
N TYR A 86 -4.62 -15.04 11.68
CA TYR A 86 -4.93 -13.79 10.97
C TYR A 86 -3.67 -12.95 10.73
N ARG A 87 -2.82 -12.80 11.76
CA ARG A 87 -1.57 -12.03 11.69
C ARG A 87 -0.59 -12.58 10.65
N VAL A 88 -0.55 -13.90 10.47
CA VAL A 88 0.43 -14.58 9.59
C VAL A 88 -0.08 -14.73 8.16
N VAL A 89 -1.37 -14.95 7.97
CA VAL A 89 -1.91 -15.34 6.66
C VAL A 89 -2.70 -14.21 5.98
N VAL A 90 -3.55 -13.54 6.74
CA VAL A 90 -4.50 -12.55 6.19
C VAL A 90 -3.88 -11.15 6.16
N ARG A 91 -3.23 -10.76 7.25
CA ARG A 91 -2.63 -9.41 7.38
C ARG A 91 -1.55 -9.14 6.34
N PRO A 92 -0.60 -10.05 6.03
CA PRO A 92 0.40 -9.78 5.00
C PRO A 92 -0.23 -9.65 3.61
N ALA A 93 -1.28 -10.41 3.31
CA ALA A 93 -2.00 -10.28 2.03
C ALA A 93 -2.71 -8.92 1.90
N LEU A 94 -3.24 -8.40 3.02
CA LEU A 94 -3.89 -7.09 3.07
C LEU A 94 -2.90 -5.92 2.96
N LEU A 95 -1.71 -6.03 3.56
CA LEU A 95 -0.72 -4.96 3.67
C LEU A 95 0.39 -5.01 2.61
N TYR A 96 0.37 -5.99 1.70
CA TYR A 96 1.37 -6.08 0.65
C TYR A 96 1.38 -4.82 -0.21
N GLY A 97 2.56 -4.22 -0.38
CA GLY A 97 2.74 -2.99 -1.17
C GLY A 97 2.31 -1.70 -0.48
N ALA A 98 1.68 -1.78 0.70
CA ALA A 98 1.10 -0.62 1.38
C ALA A 98 2.14 0.38 1.94
N GLU A 99 3.40 -0.03 2.00
CA GLU A 99 4.53 0.80 2.41
C GLU A 99 4.79 1.95 1.42
N CYS A 100 4.49 1.75 0.14
CA CYS A 100 4.76 2.71 -0.94
C CYS A 100 3.49 3.43 -1.44
N TRP A 101 2.33 3.14 -0.86
CA TRP A 101 1.07 3.74 -1.32
C TRP A 101 0.91 5.20 -0.88
N PRO A 102 0.41 6.11 -1.74
CA PRO A 102 -0.13 7.42 -1.36
C PRO A 102 -1.49 7.32 -0.64
N VAL A 103 -1.52 6.74 0.56
CA VAL A 103 -2.79 6.42 1.25
C VAL A 103 -3.52 7.66 1.76
N LYS A 104 -4.72 7.92 1.21
CA LYS A 104 -5.79 8.78 1.74
C LYS A 104 -6.56 8.10 2.89
N ASN A 105 -7.22 8.91 3.73
CA ASN A 105 -8.05 8.41 4.85
C ASN A 105 -9.15 7.44 4.39
N ALA A 106 -9.74 7.66 3.21
CA ALA A 106 -10.76 6.77 2.64
C ALA A 106 -10.24 5.33 2.44
N HIS A 107 -9.03 5.16 1.93
CA HIS A 107 -8.46 3.83 1.73
C HIS A 107 -8.09 3.16 3.05
N VAL A 108 -7.53 3.92 4.03
CA VAL A 108 -7.30 3.39 5.40
C VAL A 108 -8.62 2.88 5.99
N HIS A 109 -9.69 3.66 5.86
CA HIS A 109 -11.00 3.30 6.35
C HIS A 109 -11.52 2.02 5.68
N LYS A 110 -11.37 1.89 4.36
CA LYS A 110 -11.75 0.68 3.60
C LYS A 110 -11.04 -0.57 4.11
N MET A 111 -9.73 -0.49 4.36
CA MET A 111 -8.95 -1.60 4.94
C MET A 111 -9.38 -1.91 6.37
N HIS A 112 -9.61 -0.88 7.19
CA HIS A 112 -10.09 -1.03 8.56
C HIS A 112 -11.46 -1.72 8.63
N VAL A 113 -12.40 -1.35 7.76
CA VAL A 113 -13.72 -1.98 7.66
C VAL A 113 -13.58 -3.46 7.27
N ALA A 114 -12.71 -3.77 6.31
CA ALA A 114 -12.44 -5.14 5.91
C ALA A 114 -11.84 -5.98 7.07
N GLU A 115 -10.83 -5.45 7.77
CA GLU A 115 -10.24 -6.07 8.97
C GLU A 115 -11.33 -6.35 10.02
N MET A 116 -12.08 -5.32 10.42
CA MET A 116 -13.07 -5.47 11.48
C MET A 116 -14.19 -6.45 11.12
N ARG A 117 -14.59 -6.51 9.85
CA ARG A 117 -15.57 -7.49 9.38
C ARG A 117 -15.04 -8.92 9.49
N MET A 118 -13.79 -9.17 9.10
CA MET A 118 -13.14 -10.48 9.28
C MET A 118 -12.99 -10.84 10.76
N LEU A 119 -12.51 -9.92 11.61
CA LEU A 119 -12.33 -10.16 13.05
C LEU A 119 -13.66 -10.48 13.76
N ARG A 120 -14.73 -9.74 13.45
CA ARG A 120 -16.07 -10.00 13.98
C ARG A 120 -16.58 -11.38 13.61
N TRP A 121 -16.42 -11.76 12.35
CA TRP A 121 -16.88 -13.06 11.86
C TRP A 121 -16.16 -14.22 12.56
N MET A 122 -14.85 -14.12 12.77
CA MET A 122 -14.08 -15.13 13.52
C MET A 122 -14.54 -15.30 14.97
N CYS A 123 -15.08 -14.22 15.56
CA CYS A 123 -15.65 -14.23 16.91
C CYS A 123 -17.12 -14.65 16.93
N GLY A 124 -17.76 -14.86 15.77
CA GLY A 124 -19.20 -15.11 15.67
C GLY A 124 -20.06 -13.89 16.01
N HIS A 125 -19.50 -12.68 15.94
CA HIS A 125 -20.20 -11.45 16.28
C HIS A 125 -20.76 -10.76 15.04
N THR A 126 -21.96 -10.21 15.18
CA THR A 126 -22.62 -9.41 14.14
C THR A 126 -22.52 -7.92 14.43
N ARG A 127 -23.11 -7.07 13.57
CA ARG A 127 -23.25 -5.63 13.86
C ARG A 127 -24.29 -5.38 14.96
N SER A 128 -25.26 -6.27 15.13
CA SER A 128 -26.35 -6.14 16.12
C SER A 128 -25.86 -6.27 17.55
N ASP A 129 -24.75 -6.95 17.77
CA ASP A 129 -24.18 -7.16 19.11
C ASP A 129 -23.63 -5.86 19.73
N LYS A 130 -23.50 -4.78 18.94
CA LYS A 130 -23.02 -3.44 19.36
C LYS A 130 -21.71 -3.45 20.16
N ILE A 131 -20.90 -4.50 20.04
CA ILE A 131 -19.59 -4.63 20.70
C ILE A 131 -18.62 -3.62 20.09
N ARG A 132 -17.88 -2.90 20.93
CA ARG A 132 -16.83 -1.96 20.51
C ARG A 132 -15.70 -2.66 19.74
N ASN A 133 -15.12 -1.98 18.76
CA ASN A 133 -14.07 -2.56 17.92
C ASN A 133 -12.80 -2.89 18.74
N GLU A 134 -12.49 -2.06 19.74
CA GLU A 134 -11.36 -2.26 20.66
C GLU A 134 -11.47 -3.61 21.39
N VAL A 135 -12.66 -3.94 21.91
CA VAL A 135 -12.91 -5.19 22.65
C VAL A 135 -12.71 -6.42 21.76
N ILE A 136 -13.15 -6.36 20.51
CA ILE A 136 -12.95 -7.47 19.55
C ILE A 136 -11.45 -7.70 19.30
N ARG A 137 -10.70 -6.62 19.08
CA ARG A 137 -9.24 -6.70 18.87
C ARG A 137 -8.52 -7.26 20.08
N GLU A 138 -8.92 -6.86 21.28
CA GLU A 138 -8.36 -7.36 22.53
C GLU A 138 -8.63 -8.87 22.71
N LYS A 139 -9.88 -9.32 22.50
CA LYS A 139 -10.26 -10.74 22.56
C LYS A 139 -9.42 -11.59 21.60
N VAL A 140 -9.26 -11.14 20.36
CA VAL A 140 -8.48 -11.85 19.33
C VAL A 140 -6.97 -11.68 19.54
N GLY A 141 -6.53 -10.62 20.21
CA GLY A 141 -5.11 -10.33 20.46
C GLY A 141 -4.38 -9.75 19.24
N VAL A 142 -5.03 -8.87 18.49
CA VAL A 142 -4.53 -8.34 17.21
C VAL A 142 -4.52 -6.81 17.24
N ALA A 143 -3.36 -6.19 16.97
CA ALA A 143 -3.22 -4.73 16.81
C ALA A 143 -4.04 -4.20 15.62
N SER A 144 -4.33 -2.90 15.50
CA SER A 144 -5.10 -2.41 14.35
C SER A 144 -4.31 -2.50 13.03
N VAL A 145 -5.02 -2.64 11.90
CA VAL A 145 -4.40 -2.55 10.57
C VAL A 145 -3.77 -1.19 10.32
N VAL A 146 -4.33 -0.13 10.90
CA VAL A 146 -3.84 1.25 10.75
C VAL A 146 -2.47 1.40 11.40
N ASP A 147 -2.30 0.86 12.62
CA ASP A 147 -1.02 0.90 13.32
C ASP A 147 0.02 0.06 12.58
N LYS A 148 -0.37 -1.08 12.02
CA LYS A 148 0.54 -1.92 11.24
C LYS A 148 0.93 -1.31 9.90
N LEU A 149 0.03 -0.57 9.26
CA LEU A 149 0.34 0.21 8.08
C LEU A 149 1.37 1.31 8.42
N ARG A 150 1.19 2.02 9.53
CA ARG A 150 2.15 3.02 10.02
C ARG A 150 3.51 2.39 10.34
N GLU A 151 3.52 1.28 11.05
CA GLU A 151 4.74 0.54 11.40
C GLU A 151 5.49 0.06 10.15
N ALA A 152 4.78 -0.47 9.15
CA ALA A 152 5.38 -0.92 7.90
C ALA A 152 6.04 0.24 7.15
N ARG A 153 5.36 1.39 7.05
CA ARG A 153 5.91 2.61 6.44
C ARG A 153 7.14 3.13 7.18
N LEU A 154 7.12 3.17 8.51
CA LEU A 154 8.27 3.60 9.31
C LEU A 154 9.45 2.63 9.19
N ARG A 155 9.17 1.32 9.14
CA ARG A 155 10.20 0.29 8.89
C ARG A 155 10.85 0.48 7.52
N TRP A 156 10.03 0.70 6.49
CA TRP A 156 10.50 1.00 5.13
C TRP A 156 11.33 2.29 5.10
N PHE A 157 10.83 3.38 5.68
CA PHE A 157 11.57 4.64 5.79
C PHE A 157 12.93 4.46 6.47
N GLY A 158 12.97 3.72 7.59
CA GLY A 158 14.22 3.39 8.26
C GLY A 158 15.16 2.58 7.37
N HIS A 159 14.64 1.67 6.53
CA HIS A 159 15.44 0.94 5.55
C HIS A 159 16.04 1.87 4.50
N VAL A 160 15.25 2.80 3.94
CA VAL A 160 15.72 3.81 2.98
C VAL A 160 16.84 4.67 3.58
N LYS A 161 16.66 5.16 4.82
CA LYS A 161 17.65 6.00 5.51
C LYS A 161 18.99 5.30 5.79
N ARG A 162 19.00 3.98 5.90
CA ARG A 162 20.22 3.18 6.07
C ARG A 162 20.97 2.88 4.77
N ARG A 163 20.37 3.05 3.60
CA ARG A 163 21.04 2.82 2.29
C ARG A 163 22.05 3.94 1.99
N SER A 164 23.04 3.72 1.11
CA SER A 164 23.96 4.78 0.68
C SER A 164 23.20 5.93 -0.01
N ALA A 165 23.75 7.15 0.03
CA ALA A 165 23.14 8.32 -0.64
C ALA A 165 22.96 8.09 -2.15
N ASP A 166 23.87 7.32 -2.75
CA ASP A 166 23.85 6.98 -4.17
C ASP A 166 22.80 5.94 -4.55
N ALA A 167 22.20 5.25 -3.56
CA ALA A 167 21.16 4.27 -3.82
C ALA A 167 19.95 4.97 -4.48
N PRO A 168 19.38 4.43 -5.58
CA PRO A 168 18.29 5.08 -6.32
C PRO A 168 17.12 5.53 -5.44
N VAL A 169 16.74 4.69 -4.47
CA VAL A 169 15.65 4.97 -3.53
C VAL A 169 15.97 6.11 -2.56
N ARG A 170 17.24 6.30 -2.18
CA ARG A 170 17.68 7.39 -1.30
C ARG A 170 17.90 8.70 -2.07
N ARG A 171 18.31 8.62 -3.35
CA ARG A 171 18.41 9.79 -4.24
C ARG A 171 17.08 10.52 -4.39
N CYS A 172 15.96 9.81 -4.27
CA CYS A 172 14.63 10.41 -4.29
C CYS A 172 14.44 11.49 -3.22
N GLU A 173 15.12 11.43 -2.07
CA GLU A 173 14.98 12.43 -1.00
C GLU A 173 15.45 13.84 -1.38
N VAL A 174 16.36 13.94 -2.35
CA VAL A 174 17.00 15.18 -2.80
C VAL A 174 16.56 15.61 -4.20
N MET A 175 15.65 14.86 -4.84
CA MET A 175 15.09 15.26 -6.12
C MET A 175 14.15 16.46 -5.92
N VAL A 176 14.54 17.60 -6.50
CA VAL A 176 13.67 18.78 -6.61
C VAL A 176 12.74 18.55 -7.78
N VAL A 177 11.44 18.44 -7.50
CA VAL A 177 10.40 18.44 -8.54
C VAL A 177 9.85 19.86 -8.59
N GLU A 178 10.04 20.56 -9.70
CA GLU A 178 9.42 21.86 -9.91
C GLU A 178 7.90 21.70 -9.95
N ALA A 179 7.23 22.19 -8.91
CA ALA A 179 5.79 22.11 -8.78
C ALA A 179 5.13 23.20 -9.62
N SER A 180 4.73 22.88 -10.85
CA SER A 180 3.65 23.61 -11.51
C SER A 180 2.32 23.23 -10.82
N LEU A 181 1.66 24.21 -10.19
CA LEU A 181 0.36 24.03 -9.53
C LEU A 181 -0.64 23.39 -10.53
N PRO A 182 -1.19 22.19 -10.26
CA PRO A 182 -2.05 21.51 -11.21
C PRO A 182 -3.50 22.06 -11.18
N PRO A 183 -4.18 22.16 -12.33
CA PRO A 183 -5.61 22.42 -12.37
C PRO A 183 -6.40 21.26 -11.73
N ARG A 184 -7.47 21.60 -11.01
CA ARG A 184 -8.33 20.65 -10.29
C ARG A 184 -8.82 19.54 -11.25
N GLY A 185 -8.50 18.29 -10.94
CA GLY A 185 -9.08 17.12 -11.64
C GLY A 185 -8.13 16.28 -12.50
N SER A 186 -6.84 16.59 -12.60
CA SER A 186 -5.87 15.77 -13.34
C SER A 186 -5.17 14.77 -12.41
N GLY A 187 -5.45 13.48 -12.61
CA GLY A 187 -4.74 12.39 -11.95
C GLY A 187 -3.29 12.33 -12.41
N LYS A 188 -2.35 12.61 -11.51
CA LYS A 188 -0.93 12.36 -11.72
C LYS A 188 -0.52 11.18 -10.86
N VAL A 189 0.23 10.23 -11.44
CA VAL A 189 0.92 9.15 -10.74
C VAL A 189 1.77 9.73 -9.61
N CYS A 190 1.26 9.60 -8.38
CA CYS A 190 1.89 10.11 -7.17
C CYS A 190 2.41 8.93 -6.34
N VAL A 191 3.68 8.56 -6.47
CA VAL A 191 4.34 7.78 -5.40
C VAL A 191 4.71 8.76 -4.29
N LEU A 192 3.75 9.09 -3.42
CA LEU A 192 4.04 9.90 -2.22
C LEU A 192 4.91 9.09 -1.26
N PHE A 193 6.22 9.37 -1.22
CA PHE A 193 7.00 9.11 -0.02
C PHE A 193 6.61 10.16 1.03
N THR A 194 5.69 9.79 1.92
CA THR A 194 5.40 10.58 3.12
C THR A 194 6.59 10.46 4.07
N LEU A 195 7.56 11.37 3.97
CA LEU A 195 8.69 11.46 4.90
C LEU A 195 8.27 12.32 6.11
N PRO A 196 8.21 11.78 7.34
CA PRO A 196 8.04 12.63 8.52
C PRO A 196 9.34 13.44 8.72
N ARG A 197 9.25 14.78 8.72
CA ARG A 197 10.35 15.65 9.17
C ARG A 197 10.22 15.88 10.68
N PRO A 198 11.15 15.39 11.52
CA PRO A 198 11.00 15.39 12.98
C PRO A 198 11.24 16.75 13.66
N HIS A 199 11.48 17.84 12.93
CA HIS A 199 11.93 19.14 13.48
C HIS A 199 10.98 20.31 13.17
N LEU A 200 9.80 20.08 12.59
CA LEU A 200 8.81 21.12 12.33
C LEU A 200 7.48 20.76 12.98
N VAL A 201 7.06 21.56 13.96
CA VAL A 201 5.73 21.51 14.58
C VAL A 201 4.75 22.12 13.58
N GLY A 202 4.41 21.35 12.56
CA GLY A 202 3.54 21.80 11.46
C GLY A 202 3.59 20.79 10.33
N PHE A 203 2.41 20.39 9.84
CA PHE A 203 2.25 19.48 8.71
C PHE A 203 2.77 20.12 7.41
N HIS A 204 4.09 20.23 7.26
CA HIS A 204 4.74 20.62 6.01
C HIS A 204 5.19 19.37 5.26
N TRP A 205 4.53 19.15 4.11
CA TRP A 205 4.66 17.97 3.26
C TRP A 205 5.69 18.25 2.16
N VAL A 206 6.71 17.40 2.03
CA VAL A 206 7.58 17.41 0.84
C VAL A 206 7.10 16.30 -0.09
N VAL A 207 6.72 16.69 -1.30
CA VAL A 207 6.25 15.79 -2.36
C VAL A 207 7.45 15.42 -3.22
N VAL A 208 7.75 14.13 -3.32
CA VAL A 208 8.73 13.60 -4.29
C VAL A 208 7.98 12.69 -5.25
N VAL A 209 8.10 12.94 -6.55
CA VAL A 209 7.43 12.19 -7.61
C VAL A 209 8.44 11.24 -8.25
N VAL A 210 8.13 9.95 -8.30
CA VAL A 210 8.93 8.95 -9.03
C VAL A 210 8.00 8.20 -9.96
N TYR A 211 8.24 8.28 -11.27
CA TYR A 211 7.52 7.54 -12.29
C TYR A 211 8.22 6.21 -12.57
N PHE A 212 7.43 5.15 -12.80
CA PHE A 212 7.88 3.94 -13.49
C PHE A 212 7.19 3.96 -14.86
N VAL A 213 8.00 4.01 -15.93
CA VAL A 213 7.55 3.87 -17.33
C VAL A 213 7.38 2.40 -17.65
#